data_AF-A0A444Q5Q8-F1
#
_entry.id   AF-A0A444Q5Q8-F1
#
_cell.length_a   1.000
_cell.length_b   1.000
_cell.length_c   1.000
_cell.angle_alpha   90.00
_cell.angle_beta   90.00
_cell.angle_gamma   90.00
#
_symmetry.space_group_name_H-M   'P 1'
#
loop_
_entity.id
_entity.type
_entity.pdbx_description
1 polymer ?
#
loop_
_entity_poly.entity_id
_entity_poly.type
_entity_poly.pdbx_seq_one_letter_code
_entity_poly.pdbx_strand_id
1 'polypeptide(L)'
;MAGTADEKTTGGAASTPPAPRTLTGRAVPSAVGPADATIDTPESPAEYIGRARAKRPRIALAGPYGHPMHAVVITLPIGAWAASVVFDIIAFFVDDPSAFTLGAAVLVAIGLVGAVVAALLGFLDYSQIPAGTRARAVATVHMVANLLAMLLFTVSLVTRWFTGLDEISVPAFVISLVAMAIVGGSGALGGELAYHFGVRVADEDEQARIFGARRR
;
A
#
# COMPACT_ATOMS: atom_id res chain seq x y z
N MET A 1 -5.11 55.67 59.99
CA MET A 1 -5.68 56.18 58.73
C MET A 1 -5.80 55.00 57.79
N ALA A 2 -7.00 54.43 57.65
CA ALA A 2 -7.95 54.70 56.54
C ALA A 2 -7.43 54.02 55.25
N GLY A 3 -8.05 52.98 54.69
CA GLY A 3 -9.42 52.90 54.18
C GLY A 3 -9.34 53.07 52.65
N THR A 4 -9.38 52.01 51.84
CA THR A 4 -10.55 51.38 51.15
C THR A 4 -10.38 51.49 49.63
N ALA A 5 -10.60 50.35 48.94
CA ALA A 5 -11.06 50.18 47.55
C ALA A 5 -10.26 50.82 46.39
N ASP A 6 -9.91 50.07 45.35
CA ASP A 6 -10.90 49.82 44.30
C ASP A 6 -10.46 48.79 43.25
N GLU A 7 -11.49 48.16 42.73
CA GLU A 7 -11.55 47.14 41.70
C GLU A 7 -11.02 47.66 40.35
N LYS A 8 -10.17 46.89 39.67
CA LYS A 8 -9.90 47.10 38.24
C LYS A 8 -9.95 45.80 37.47
N THR A 9 -11.19 45.45 37.15
CA THR A 9 -11.60 44.61 36.02
C THR A 9 -10.84 45.00 34.74
N THR A 10 -9.99 44.11 34.26
CA THR A 10 -9.43 44.20 32.90
C THR A 10 -10.19 43.22 32.01
N GLY A 11 -11.20 43.76 31.32
CA GLY A 11 -11.89 43.07 30.24
C GLY A 11 -10.94 42.91 29.05
N GLY A 12 -10.35 41.73 28.92
CA GLY A 12 -9.73 41.28 27.68
C GLY A 12 -10.83 40.79 26.73
N ALA A 13 -11.17 41.59 25.73
CA ALA A 13 -12.10 41.21 24.68
C ALA A 13 -11.61 39.95 23.97
N ALA A 14 -12.40 38.88 24.04
CA ALA A 14 -12.21 37.69 23.22
C ALA A 14 -12.31 38.09 21.75
N SER A 15 -11.21 38.01 21.00
CA SER A 15 -11.21 38.21 19.56
C SER A 15 -12.12 37.17 18.91
N THR A 16 -13.25 37.62 18.37
CA THR A 16 -14.14 36.78 17.57
C THR A 16 -13.37 36.23 16.37
N PRO A 17 -13.37 34.92 16.10
CA PRO A 17 -12.78 34.39 14.88
C PRO A 17 -13.47 35.02 13.66
N PRO A 18 -12.74 35.35 12.58
CA PRO A 18 -13.34 35.95 11.40
C PRO A 18 -14.43 35.02 10.85
N ALA A 19 -15.57 35.61 10.49
CA ALA A 19 -16.67 34.88 9.85
C ALA A 19 -16.15 34.11 8.62
N PRO A 20 -16.60 32.87 8.40
CA PRO A 20 -16.20 32.09 7.23
C PRO A 20 -16.53 32.90 5.98
N ARG A 21 -15.49 33.23 5.20
CA ARG A 21 -15.67 33.85 3.89
C ARG A 21 -16.58 32.94 3.08
N THR A 22 -17.79 33.40 2.81
CA THR A 22 -18.67 32.82 1.81
C THR A 22 -17.95 32.95 0.49
N LEU A 23 -17.32 31.86 0.04
CA LEU A 23 -16.82 31.72 -1.32
C LEU A 23 -18.03 31.74 -2.25
N THR A 24 -18.47 32.95 -2.60
CA THR A 24 -19.47 33.17 -3.65
C THR A 24 -18.87 32.70 -4.97
N GLY A 25 -19.28 31.49 -5.36
CA GLY A 25 -19.47 31.05 -6.73
C GLY A 25 -18.47 31.55 -7.77
N ARG A 26 -17.22 31.09 -7.69
CA ARG A 26 -16.52 30.78 -8.94
C ARG A 26 -16.75 29.30 -9.18
N ALA A 27 -17.68 28.99 -10.08
CA ALA A 27 -17.83 27.64 -10.59
C ALA A 27 -16.44 27.19 -11.04
N VAL A 28 -15.89 26.17 -10.37
CA VAL A 28 -14.76 25.44 -10.91
C VAL A 28 -15.28 24.89 -12.23
N PRO A 29 -14.75 25.30 -13.39
CA PRO A 29 -15.16 24.66 -14.62
C PRO A 29 -14.88 23.18 -14.44
N SER A 30 -15.94 22.36 -14.53
CA SER A 30 -15.80 20.91 -14.56
C SER A 30 -14.97 20.59 -15.80
N ALA A 31 -13.65 20.46 -15.61
CA ALA A 31 -12.74 19.98 -16.65
C ALA A 31 -13.04 18.51 -17.00
N VAL A 32 -13.91 17.86 -16.23
CA VAL A 32 -14.59 16.63 -16.60
C VAL A 32 -15.74 17.03 -17.52
N GLY A 33 -15.51 16.99 -18.84
CA GLY A 33 -16.59 16.80 -19.80
C GLY A 33 -17.40 15.55 -19.40
N PRO A 34 -18.64 15.36 -19.88
CA PRO A 34 -19.43 14.19 -19.50
C PRO A 34 -18.55 12.96 -19.67
N ALA A 35 -18.22 12.32 -18.54
CA ALA A 35 -17.51 11.05 -18.55
C ALA A 35 -18.31 10.18 -19.52
N ASP A 36 -17.66 9.71 -20.56
CA ASP A 36 -18.30 8.91 -21.59
C ASP A 36 -18.96 7.73 -20.89
N ALA A 37 -20.29 7.82 -20.67
CA ALA A 37 -21.02 6.89 -19.81
C ALA A 37 -20.98 5.46 -20.38
N THR A 38 -20.56 5.32 -21.64
CA THR A 38 -20.31 4.09 -22.36
C THR A 38 -19.03 3.35 -21.93
N ILE A 39 -18.06 3.98 -21.25
CA ILE A 39 -16.79 3.31 -20.91
C ILE A 39 -16.91 2.42 -19.66
N ASP A 40 -17.90 2.64 -18.80
CA ASP A 40 -17.96 1.96 -17.50
C ASP A 40 -19.23 1.12 -17.22
N THR A 41 -20.19 1.12 -18.15
CA THR A 41 -21.35 0.22 -18.02
C THR A 41 -20.97 -1.20 -18.43
N PRO A 42 -21.16 -2.22 -17.57
CA PRO A 42 -20.94 -3.62 -17.93
C PRO A 42 -21.75 -3.99 -19.16
N GLU A 43 -21.11 -4.64 -20.14
CA GLU A 43 -21.78 -5.05 -21.38
C GLU A 43 -22.73 -6.23 -21.15
N SER A 44 -22.56 -6.94 -20.02
CA SER A 44 -23.42 -8.05 -19.62
C SER A 44 -23.60 -8.15 -18.10
N PRO A 45 -24.69 -8.78 -17.62
CA PRO A 45 -24.87 -9.10 -16.20
C PRO A 45 -23.74 -9.97 -15.62
N ALA A 46 -23.16 -10.87 -16.42
CA ALA A 46 -22.05 -11.72 -16.00
C ALA A 46 -20.78 -10.91 -15.72
N GLU A 47 -20.51 -9.90 -16.56
CA GLU A 47 -19.40 -8.97 -16.37
C GLU A 47 -19.60 -8.12 -15.11
N TYR A 48 -20.81 -7.59 -14.90
CA TYR A 48 -21.16 -6.85 -13.69
C TYR A 48 -20.90 -7.67 -12.42
N ILE A 49 -21.41 -8.91 -12.38
CA ILE A 49 -21.22 -9.83 -11.25
C ILE A 49 -19.73 -10.14 -11.04
N GLY A 50 -18.98 -10.29 -12.13
CA GLY A 50 -17.53 -10.50 -12.08
C GLY A 50 -16.79 -9.32 -11.45
N ARG A 51 -17.07 -8.09 -11.88
CA ARG A 51 -16.49 -6.86 -11.32
C ARG A 51 -16.87 -6.70 -9.85
N ALA A 52 -18.15 -6.88 -9.50
CA ALA A 52 -18.63 -6.80 -8.13
C ALA A 52 -17.96 -7.83 -7.21
N ARG A 53 -17.71 -9.04 -7.72
CA ARG A 53 -16.99 -10.10 -6.99
C ARG A 53 -15.55 -9.69 -6.68
N ALA A 54 -14.82 -9.09 -7.64
CA ALA A 54 -13.43 -8.68 -7.45
C ALA A 54 -13.23 -7.59 -6.37
N LYS A 55 -14.28 -6.83 -6.04
CA LYS A 55 -14.27 -5.84 -4.96
C LYS A 55 -14.46 -6.48 -3.57
N ARG A 56 -15.03 -7.69 -3.50
CA ARG A 56 -15.41 -8.36 -2.25
C ARG A 56 -14.33 -9.33 -1.75
N PRO A 57 -14.16 -9.49 -0.43
CA PRO A 57 -13.27 -10.51 0.10
C PRO A 57 -13.84 -11.91 -0.18
N ARG A 58 -12.96 -12.87 -0.45
CA ARG A 58 -13.36 -14.28 -0.59
C ARG A 58 -13.76 -14.90 0.75
N ILE A 59 -13.03 -14.57 1.81
CA ILE A 59 -13.24 -15.00 3.20
C ILE A 59 -12.83 -13.88 4.16
N ALA A 60 -13.27 -13.93 5.42
CA ALA A 60 -12.97 -12.91 6.43
C ALA A 60 -11.46 -12.67 6.65
N LEU A 61 -10.64 -13.72 6.49
CA LEU A 61 -9.18 -13.62 6.63
C LEU A 61 -8.54 -12.70 5.56
N ALA A 62 -9.16 -12.55 4.38
CA ALA A 62 -8.72 -11.61 3.34
C ALA A 62 -9.05 -10.14 3.67
N GLY A 63 -9.67 -9.88 4.82
CA GLY A 63 -10.02 -8.57 5.32
C GLY A 63 -11.45 -8.13 5.04
N PRO A 64 -11.86 -7.00 5.64
CA PRO A 64 -13.17 -6.41 5.36
C PRO A 64 -13.33 -6.00 3.89
N TYR A 65 -14.57 -5.70 3.52
CA TYR A 65 -14.84 -5.02 2.26
C TYR A 65 -14.11 -3.67 2.21
N GLY A 66 -13.48 -3.34 1.07
CA GLY A 66 -12.69 -2.11 0.92
C GLY A 66 -11.34 -2.10 1.67
N HIS A 67 -11.06 -3.11 2.50
CA HIS A 67 -9.85 -3.18 3.33
C HIS A 67 -9.13 -4.53 3.14
N PRO A 68 -8.42 -4.72 2.02
CA PRO A 68 -7.70 -5.97 1.75
C PRO A 68 -6.56 -6.17 2.75
N MET A 69 -6.56 -7.30 3.47
CA MET A 69 -5.50 -7.62 4.42
C MET A 69 -4.15 -7.84 3.73
N HIS A 70 -4.11 -8.31 2.48
CA HIS A 70 -2.83 -8.41 1.77
C HIS A 70 -2.13 -7.05 1.69
N ALA A 71 -2.88 -5.96 1.48
CA ALA A 71 -2.31 -4.62 1.28
C ALA A 71 -1.75 -4.05 2.59
N VAL A 72 -2.29 -4.50 3.73
CA VAL A 72 -1.73 -4.20 5.04
C VAL A 72 -0.48 -5.04 5.28
N VAL A 73 -0.55 -6.35 5.05
CA VAL A 73 0.54 -7.28 5.38
C VAL A 73 1.79 -7.05 4.52
N ILE A 74 1.65 -6.63 3.25
CA ILE A 74 2.82 -6.34 2.38
C ILE A 74 3.71 -5.20 2.90
N THR A 75 3.24 -4.37 3.83
CA THR A 75 4.08 -3.31 4.43
C THR A 75 5.26 -3.90 5.21
N LEU A 76 5.07 -5.09 5.82
CA LEU A 76 6.09 -5.78 6.58
C LEU A 76 7.25 -6.29 5.72
N PRO A 77 7.05 -7.11 4.66
CA PRO A 77 8.14 -7.53 3.79
C PRO A 77 8.84 -6.37 3.10
N ILE A 78 8.10 -5.37 2.63
CA ILE A 78 8.70 -4.21 1.95
C ILE A 78 9.60 -3.43 2.91
N GLY A 79 9.12 -3.13 4.12
CA GLY A 79 9.91 -2.43 5.14
C GLY A 79 11.15 -3.22 5.57
N ALA A 80 10.98 -4.52 5.82
CA ALA A 80 12.07 -5.39 6.24
C ALA A 80 13.16 -5.50 5.16
N TRP A 81 12.78 -5.73 3.90
CA TRP A 81 13.74 -5.85 2.79
C TRP A 81 14.39 -4.52 2.39
N ALA A 82 13.67 -3.40 2.50
CA ALA A 82 14.30 -2.09 2.32
C ALA A 82 15.36 -1.84 3.41
N ALA A 83 15.03 -2.14 4.68
CA ALA A 83 15.97 -2.01 5.78
C ALA A 83 17.16 -2.96 5.65
N SER A 84 16.98 -4.19 5.15
CA SER A 84 18.09 -5.12 4.95
C SER A 84 19.09 -4.61 3.91
N VAL A 85 18.61 -4.02 2.81
CA VAL A 85 19.47 -3.38 1.80
C VAL A 85 20.23 -2.19 2.40
N VAL A 86 19.59 -1.38 3.26
CA VAL A 86 20.26 -0.29 3.98
C VAL A 86 21.35 -0.83 4.91
N PHE A 87 21.10 -1.92 5.62
CA PHE A 87 22.10 -2.54 6.50
C PHE A 87 23.29 -3.09 5.70
N ASP A 88 23.05 -3.71 4.55
CA ASP A 88 24.12 -4.13 3.65
C ASP A 88 24.96 -2.95 3.17
N ILE A 89 24.32 -1.82 2.84
CA ILE A 89 25.03 -0.59 2.45
C ILE A 89 25.90 -0.10 3.60
N ILE A 90 25.37 -0.02 4.83
CA ILE A 90 26.15 0.42 5.99
C ILE A 90 27.34 -0.50 6.25
N ALA A 91 27.16 -1.81 6.11
CA ALA A 91 28.23 -2.80 6.29
C ALA A 91 29.43 -2.60 5.36
N PHE A 92 29.29 -1.93 4.21
CA PHE A 92 30.44 -1.58 3.35
C PHE A 92 31.31 -0.44 3.89
N PHE A 93 30.84 0.33 4.88
CA PHE A 93 31.48 1.59 5.32
C PHE A 93 31.85 1.63 6.81
N VAL A 94 31.70 0.53 7.53
CA VAL A 94 32.04 0.43 8.96
C VAL A 94 33.19 -0.54 9.18
N ASP A 95 33.97 -0.32 10.24
CA ASP A 95 35.13 -1.16 10.57
C ASP A 95 34.72 -2.58 11.01
N ASP A 96 33.58 -2.71 11.72
CA ASP A 96 32.98 -3.99 12.12
C ASP A 96 31.57 -4.12 11.51
N PRO A 97 31.41 -4.89 10.42
CA PRO A 97 30.13 -5.03 9.73
C PRO A 97 29.19 -6.07 10.37
N SER A 98 29.67 -6.86 11.33
CA SER A 98 29.01 -8.10 11.78
C SER A 98 27.56 -7.91 12.26
N ALA A 99 27.29 -6.83 12.99
CA ALA A 99 25.94 -6.51 13.47
C ALA A 99 24.98 -6.16 12.32
N PHE A 100 25.47 -5.46 11.29
CA PHE A 100 24.67 -5.04 10.14
C PHE A 100 24.44 -6.20 9.18
N THR A 101 25.43 -7.05 8.93
CA THR A 101 25.30 -8.24 8.07
C THR A 101 24.34 -9.27 8.68
N LEU A 102 24.43 -9.51 10.00
CA LEU A 102 23.47 -10.32 10.73
C LEU A 102 22.07 -9.70 10.70
N GLY A 103 21.95 -8.40 10.99
CA GLY A 103 20.68 -7.68 10.94
C GLY A 103 20.03 -7.74 9.57
N ALA A 104 20.79 -7.58 8.49
CA ALA A 104 20.31 -7.71 7.12
C ALA A 104 19.77 -9.13 6.85
N ALA A 105 20.47 -10.18 7.28
CA ALA A 105 19.99 -11.55 7.14
C ALA A 105 18.68 -11.80 7.91
N VAL A 106 18.59 -11.33 9.16
CA VAL A 106 17.38 -11.43 9.99
C VAL A 106 16.20 -10.69 9.34
N LEU A 107 16.43 -9.48 8.82
CA LEU A 107 15.41 -8.69 8.14
C LEU A 107 14.95 -9.36 6.83
N VAL A 108 15.85 -9.96 6.06
CA VAL A 108 15.48 -10.77 4.89
C VAL A 108 14.56 -11.94 5.31
N ALA A 109 14.90 -12.64 6.39
CA ALA A 109 14.08 -13.74 6.91
C ALA A 109 12.70 -13.27 7.40
N ILE A 110 12.63 -12.18 8.17
CA ILE A 110 11.37 -11.57 8.61
C ILE A 110 10.51 -11.20 7.40
N GLY A 111 11.12 -10.59 6.39
CA GLY A 111 10.43 -10.23 5.16
C GLY A 111 9.91 -11.47 4.41
N LEU A 112 10.66 -12.56 4.34
CA LEU A 112 10.18 -13.81 3.74
C LEU A 112 8.95 -14.38 4.46
N VAL A 113 8.95 -14.40 5.79
CA VAL A 113 7.79 -14.85 6.58
C VAL A 113 6.57 -13.98 6.28
N GLY A 114 6.74 -12.65 6.29
CA GLY A 114 5.66 -11.72 5.93
C GLY A 114 5.17 -11.88 4.49
N ALA A 115 6.09 -12.10 3.54
CA ALA A 115 5.77 -12.29 2.14
C ALA A 115 4.97 -13.57 1.89
N VAL A 116 5.24 -14.66 2.61
CA VAL A 116 4.43 -15.89 2.53
C VAL A 116 2.99 -15.61 2.95
N VAL A 117 2.79 -14.94 4.10
CA VAL A 117 1.44 -14.58 4.56
C VAL A 117 0.75 -13.65 3.57
N ALA A 118 1.45 -12.63 3.07
CA ALA A 118 0.93 -11.71 2.05
C ALA A 118 0.55 -12.43 0.75
N ALA A 119 1.37 -13.37 0.28
CA ALA A 119 1.12 -14.13 -0.94
C ALA A 119 -0.14 -15.00 -0.82
N LEU A 120 -0.37 -15.64 0.33
CA LEU A 120 -1.59 -16.40 0.58
C LEU A 120 -2.83 -15.51 0.55
N LEU A 121 -2.79 -14.35 1.21
CA LEU A 121 -3.89 -13.38 1.21
C LEU A 121 -4.12 -12.78 -0.19
N GLY A 122 -3.05 -12.40 -0.88
CA GLY A 122 -3.08 -11.87 -2.24
C GLY A 122 -3.63 -12.89 -3.24
N PHE A 123 -3.34 -14.18 -3.06
CA PHE A 123 -3.91 -15.24 -3.88
C PHE A 123 -5.44 -15.38 -3.69
N LEU A 124 -5.94 -15.18 -2.47
CA LEU A 124 -7.38 -15.16 -2.22
C LEU A 124 -8.06 -14.02 -2.99
N ASP A 125 -7.45 -12.83 -3.01
CA ASP A 125 -7.98 -11.69 -3.75
C ASP A 125 -7.84 -11.87 -5.27
N TYR A 126 -6.70 -12.37 -5.75
CA TYR A 126 -6.49 -12.76 -7.15
C TYR A 126 -7.57 -13.73 -7.65
N SER A 127 -7.97 -14.69 -6.81
CA SER A 127 -8.98 -15.68 -7.16
C SER A 127 -10.39 -15.09 -7.33
N GLN A 128 -10.65 -13.88 -6.84
CA GLN A 128 -11.92 -13.17 -7.06
C GLN A 128 -11.95 -12.39 -8.38
N ILE A 129 -10.81 -12.19 -9.03
CA ILE A 129 -10.73 -11.48 -10.30
C ILE A 129 -11.21 -12.41 -11.43
N PRO A 130 -12.19 -12.04 -12.27
CA PRO A 130 -12.66 -12.90 -13.35
C PRO A 130 -11.56 -13.25 -14.36
N ALA A 131 -11.53 -14.50 -14.81
CA ALA A 131 -10.59 -14.95 -15.84
C ALA A 131 -10.84 -14.23 -17.19
N GLY A 132 -9.80 -14.12 -18.02
CA GLY A 132 -9.89 -13.47 -19.33
C GLY A 132 -9.92 -11.94 -19.29
N THR A 133 -9.90 -11.32 -18.11
CA THR A 133 -9.89 -9.85 -17.97
C THR A 133 -8.46 -9.29 -17.97
N ARG A 134 -8.32 -8.03 -18.40
CA ARG A 134 -7.06 -7.28 -18.29
C ARG A 134 -6.58 -7.18 -16.84
N ALA A 135 -7.51 -6.97 -15.90
CA ALA A 135 -7.21 -6.95 -14.47
C ALA A 135 -6.57 -8.27 -14.01
N ARG A 136 -7.07 -9.42 -14.48
CA ARG A 136 -6.49 -10.74 -14.17
C ARG A 136 -5.07 -10.86 -14.73
N ALA A 137 -4.84 -10.42 -15.96
CA ALA A 137 -3.52 -10.48 -16.58
C ALA A 137 -2.49 -9.66 -15.79
N VAL A 138 -2.83 -8.41 -15.42
CA VAL A 138 -1.96 -7.56 -14.60
C VAL A 138 -1.73 -8.18 -13.22
N ALA A 139 -2.77 -8.74 -12.59
CA ALA A 139 -2.64 -9.43 -11.31
C ALA A 139 -1.75 -10.68 -11.38
N THR A 140 -1.79 -11.43 -12.49
CA THR A 140 -0.88 -12.56 -12.71
C THR A 140 0.57 -12.10 -12.82
N VAL A 141 0.85 -11.05 -13.61
CA VAL A 141 2.21 -10.50 -13.74
C VAL A 141 2.72 -10.00 -12.39
N HIS A 142 1.90 -9.26 -11.64
CA HIS A 142 2.21 -8.80 -10.29
C HIS A 142 2.53 -9.96 -9.34
N MET A 143 1.70 -11.01 -9.33
CA MET A 143 1.91 -12.19 -8.50
C MET A 143 3.23 -12.91 -8.85
N VAL A 144 3.47 -13.16 -10.14
CA VAL A 144 4.69 -13.84 -10.61
C VAL A 144 5.94 -13.02 -10.27
N ALA A 145 5.92 -11.70 -10.47
CA ALA A 145 7.03 -10.82 -10.12
C ALA A 145 7.37 -10.90 -8.62
N ASN A 146 6.36 -10.89 -7.75
CA ASN A 146 6.58 -11.00 -6.30
C ASN A 146 7.07 -12.39 -5.88
N LEU A 147 6.56 -13.47 -6.48
CA LEU A 147 7.09 -14.82 -6.23
C LEU A 147 8.54 -14.96 -6.67
N LEU A 148 8.93 -14.34 -7.79
CA LEU A 148 10.32 -14.27 -8.22
C LEU A 148 11.17 -13.47 -7.22
N ALA A 149 10.70 -12.32 -6.74
CA ALA A 149 11.41 -11.55 -5.72
C ALA A 149 11.58 -12.34 -4.41
N MET A 150 10.54 -13.04 -3.96
CA MET A 150 10.63 -13.96 -2.80
C MET A 150 11.70 -15.04 -3.01
N LEU A 151 11.75 -15.64 -4.20
CA LEU A 151 12.77 -16.63 -4.53
C LEU A 151 14.17 -16.01 -4.46
N LEU A 152 14.37 -14.82 -5.02
CA LEU A 152 15.66 -14.14 -4.98
C LEU A 152 16.08 -13.77 -3.54
N PHE A 153 15.17 -13.27 -2.71
CA PHE A 153 15.46 -13.03 -1.29
C PHE A 153 15.80 -14.33 -0.54
N THR A 154 15.14 -15.45 -0.90
CA THR A 154 15.49 -16.78 -0.37
C THR A 154 16.90 -17.18 -0.79
N VAL A 155 17.26 -17.02 -2.06
CA VAL A 155 18.62 -17.31 -2.56
C VAL A 155 19.65 -16.40 -1.89
N SER A 156 19.36 -15.12 -1.70
CA SER A 156 20.21 -14.19 -0.96
C SER A 156 20.44 -14.66 0.47
N LEU A 157 19.37 -15.03 1.20
CA LEU A 157 19.47 -15.52 2.58
C LEU A 157 20.31 -16.81 2.67
N VAL A 158 20.08 -17.75 1.75
CA VAL A 158 20.87 -18.99 1.67
C VAL A 158 22.33 -18.70 1.34
N THR A 159 22.59 -17.75 0.44
CA THR A 159 23.97 -17.34 0.10
C THR A 159 24.68 -16.78 1.32
N ARG A 160 24.04 -15.88 2.08
CA ARG A 160 24.56 -15.36 3.36
C ARG A 160 24.87 -16.49 4.34
N TRP A 161 23.96 -17.44 4.48
CA TRP A 161 24.15 -18.58 5.38
C TRP A 161 25.42 -19.39 5.07
N PHE A 162 25.73 -19.57 3.79
CA PHE A 162 26.93 -20.31 3.36
C PHE A 162 28.21 -19.47 3.30
N THR A 163 28.12 -18.16 3.15
CA THR A 163 29.30 -17.27 3.12
C THR A 163 29.71 -16.75 4.50
N GLY A 164 28.86 -16.92 5.51
CA GLY A 164 29.04 -16.31 6.83
C GLY A 164 28.17 -15.06 7.02
N LEU A 165 27.88 -14.75 8.28
CA LEU A 165 27.01 -13.64 8.70
C LEU A 165 27.78 -12.51 9.40
N ASP A 166 29.08 -12.68 9.59
CA ASP A 166 30.02 -11.75 10.20
C ASP A 166 30.64 -10.78 9.18
N GLU A 167 30.72 -11.19 7.91
CA GLU A 167 31.28 -10.41 6.82
C GLU A 167 30.26 -10.14 5.70
N ILE A 168 30.54 -9.14 4.88
CA ILE A 168 29.66 -8.80 3.77
C ILE A 168 29.73 -9.79 2.61
N SER A 169 28.57 -10.28 2.19
CA SER A 169 28.44 -11.13 1.00
C SER A 169 27.97 -10.28 -0.19
N VAL A 170 28.92 -9.83 -1.02
CA VAL A 170 28.61 -9.04 -2.23
C VAL A 170 27.61 -9.74 -3.16
N PRO A 171 27.71 -11.06 -3.44
CA PRO A 171 26.71 -11.75 -4.26
C PRO A 171 25.31 -11.70 -3.65
N ALA A 172 25.18 -11.94 -2.33
CA ALA A 172 23.88 -11.89 -1.66
C ALA A 172 23.29 -10.48 -1.67
N PHE A 173 24.12 -9.45 -1.45
CA PHE A 173 23.70 -8.05 -1.55
C PHE A 173 23.15 -7.71 -2.94
N VAL A 174 23.87 -8.07 -4.01
CA VAL A 174 23.42 -7.81 -5.39
C VAL A 174 22.10 -8.52 -5.68
N ILE A 175 21.94 -9.77 -5.24
CA ILE A 175 20.68 -10.53 -5.39
C ILE A 175 19.53 -9.83 -4.64
N SER A 176 19.75 -9.40 -3.40
CA SER A 176 18.77 -8.63 -2.61
C SER A 176 18.39 -7.32 -3.31
N LEU A 177 19.35 -6.62 -3.91
CA LEU A 177 19.10 -5.36 -4.60
C LEU A 177 18.25 -5.55 -5.85
N VAL A 178 18.54 -6.60 -6.65
CA VAL A 178 17.71 -6.97 -7.81
C VAL A 178 16.30 -7.39 -7.37
N ALA A 179 16.19 -8.18 -6.31
CA ALA A 179 14.91 -8.57 -5.74
C ALA A 179 14.09 -7.36 -5.29
N MET A 180 14.74 -6.40 -4.61
CA MET A 180 14.10 -5.16 -4.16
C MET A 180 13.64 -4.29 -5.32
N ALA A 181 14.41 -4.21 -6.41
CA ALA A 181 13.99 -3.51 -7.62
C ALA A 181 12.74 -4.15 -8.25
N ILE A 182 12.66 -5.49 -8.27
CA ILE A 182 11.47 -6.21 -8.74
C ILE A 182 10.26 -5.91 -7.85
N VAL A 183 10.42 -5.90 -6.51
CA VAL A 183 9.35 -5.50 -5.58
C VAL A 183 8.87 -4.09 -5.87
N GLY A 184 9.79 -3.13 -6.05
CA GLY A 184 9.47 -1.75 -6.39
C GLY A 184 8.68 -1.63 -7.70
N GLY A 185 9.13 -2.28 -8.77
CA GLY A 185 8.43 -2.30 -10.06
C GLY A 185 7.06 -3.00 -9.98
N SER A 186 6.97 -4.10 -9.24
CA SER A 186 5.71 -4.82 -9.00
C SER A 186 4.70 -3.98 -8.22
N GLY A 187 5.17 -3.07 -7.36
CA GLY A 187 4.33 -2.12 -6.63
C GLY A 187 3.47 -1.24 -7.55
N ALA A 188 4.00 -0.82 -8.70
CA ALA A 188 3.22 -0.06 -9.68
C ALA A 188 2.03 -0.88 -10.25
N LEU A 189 2.23 -2.18 -10.47
CA LEU A 189 1.14 -3.09 -10.89
C LEU A 189 0.09 -3.28 -9.79
N GLY A 190 0.52 -3.33 -8.53
CA GLY A 190 -0.39 -3.35 -7.38
C GLY A 190 -1.24 -2.07 -7.30
N GLY A 191 -0.61 -0.92 -7.53
CA GLY A 191 -1.31 0.36 -7.65
C GLY A 191 -2.33 0.38 -8.79
N GLU A 192 -1.95 -0.09 -9.98
CA GLU A 192 -2.87 -0.21 -11.13
C GLU A 192 -4.11 -1.06 -10.78
N LEU A 193 -3.91 -2.19 -10.09
CA LEU A 193 -5.01 -3.08 -9.65
C LEU A 193 -5.97 -2.38 -8.68
N ALA A 194 -5.44 -1.63 -7.73
CA ALA A 194 -6.24 -0.93 -6.74
C ALA A 194 -6.94 0.31 -7.33
N TYR A 195 -6.18 1.18 -8.00
CA TYR A 195 -6.63 2.52 -8.37
C TYR A 195 -7.30 2.60 -9.74
N HIS A 196 -6.93 1.76 -10.70
CA HIS A 196 -7.56 1.75 -12.03
C HIS A 196 -8.57 0.63 -12.20
N PHE A 197 -8.28 -0.57 -11.68
CA PHE A 197 -9.21 -1.70 -11.79
C PHE A 197 -10.15 -1.87 -10.59
N GLY A 198 -9.94 -1.10 -9.51
CA GLY A 198 -10.80 -1.12 -8.32
C GLY A 198 -10.81 -2.44 -7.57
N VAL A 199 -9.79 -3.29 -7.72
CA VAL A 199 -9.73 -4.61 -7.04
C VAL A 199 -9.67 -4.40 -5.53
N ARG A 200 -10.60 -5.05 -4.81
CA ARG A 200 -10.78 -4.92 -3.35
C ARG A 200 -11.03 -3.50 -2.81
N VAL A 201 -11.31 -2.54 -3.69
CA VAL A 201 -11.80 -1.19 -3.33
C VAL A 201 -13.32 -1.20 -3.26
N ALA A 202 -13.90 -0.35 -2.41
CA ALA A 202 -15.36 -0.18 -2.33
C ALA A 202 -15.96 0.14 -3.72
N ASP A 203 -17.17 -0.31 -3.96
CA ASP A 203 -17.92 0.01 -5.17
C ASP A 203 -18.30 1.49 -5.21
N GLU A 204 -18.61 1.95 -6.41
CA GLU A 204 -18.85 3.33 -6.74
C GLU A 204 -20.14 3.85 -6.06
N ASP A 205 -21.13 2.96 -5.82
CA ASP A 205 -22.35 3.28 -5.10
C ASP A 205 -22.09 3.56 -3.61
N GLU A 206 -21.28 2.73 -2.97
CA GLU A 206 -20.82 2.92 -1.60
C GLU A 206 -20.06 4.24 -1.46
N GLN A 207 -19.13 4.50 -2.37
CA GLN A 207 -18.36 5.75 -2.39
C GLN A 207 -19.27 6.95 -2.58
N ALA A 208 -20.19 6.92 -3.57
CA ALA A 208 -21.14 7.99 -3.82
C ALA A 208 -22.05 8.26 -2.61
N ARG A 209 -22.50 7.20 -1.92
CA ARG A 209 -23.29 7.33 -0.70
C ARG A 209 -22.51 8.03 0.42
N ILE A 210 -21.24 7.69 0.62
CA ILE A 210 -20.38 8.29 1.65
C ILE A 210 -20.12 9.77 1.34
N PHE A 211 -19.85 10.12 0.07
CA PHE A 211 -19.64 11.51 -0.35
C PHE A 211 -20.92 12.34 -0.48
N GLY A 212 -22.10 11.76 -0.18
CA GLY A 212 -23.37 12.48 -0.13
C GLY A 212 -24.02 12.72 -1.51
N ALA A 213 -23.54 12.05 -2.56
CA ALA A 213 -24.19 12.08 -3.86
C ALA A 213 -25.46 11.21 -3.80
N ARG A 214 -26.61 11.84 -3.53
CA ARG A 214 -27.91 11.20 -3.78
C ARG A 214 -28.04 11.05 -5.30
N ARG A 215 -28.07 9.82 -5.81
CA ARG A 215 -28.54 9.56 -7.18
C ARG A 215 -29.94 10.21 -7.29
N ARG A 216 -30.07 11.20 -8.18
CA ARG A 216 -31.37 11.78 -8.54
C ARG A 216 -32.07 10.86 -9.52
#